data_AF-A0A1X0DDR1-F1
#
_entry.id   AF-A0A1X0DDR1-F1
#
_cell.length_a   1.000
_cell.length_b   1.000
_cell.length_c   1.000
_cell.angle_alpha   90.00
_cell.angle_beta   90.00
_cell.angle_gamma   90.00
#
_symmetry.space_group_name_H-M   'P 1'
#
loop_
_entity.id
_entity.type
_entity.pdbx_description
1 polymer ?
#
loop_
_entity_poly.entity_id
_entity_poly.type
_entity_poly.pdbx_seq_one_letter_code
_entity_poly.pdbx_strand_id
1 'polypeptide(L)'
;MATVACLTQCSGNSEPGDSAASSAPAAAETVVTSTPPPRVSTVTAAELGDSWRPGCPVGPDQLRRVEIDYIDPKGQSQRGYLIVHRDIVDQVQQIFGRLREMAFPITKMEPAQHYPGADDELSMEADNTSAFNCRGIPGSRSWSQHAYGRAVDINPLINPMVNLGGSYEPSNAEPYLDRTRKDPGMLHAGDPAVRAFTDRGWTWGGDWRSPKDYQHFELPGH
;
A
#
# COMPACT_ATOMS: atom_id res chain seq x y z
N MET A 1 71.14 47.92 12.16
CA MET A 1 72.02 47.72 13.33
C MET A 1 71.24 48.12 14.59
N ALA A 2 71.48 47.41 15.69
CA ALA A 2 71.11 47.72 17.08
C ALA A 2 69.67 47.41 17.59
N THR A 3 69.54 46.16 18.06
CA THR A 3 69.02 45.67 19.36
C THR A 3 68.32 46.62 20.35
N VAL A 4 67.12 46.21 20.82
CA VAL A 4 66.44 46.52 22.11
C VAL A 4 65.50 45.31 22.37
N ALA A 5 65.65 44.41 23.35
CA ALA A 5 65.67 44.46 24.83
C ALA A 5 64.27 44.45 25.50
N CYS A 6 64.10 43.45 26.40
CA CYS A 6 63.20 43.36 27.57
C CYS A 6 61.68 43.27 27.35
N LEU A 7 60.86 42.59 28.17
CA LEU A 7 60.95 41.63 29.29
C LEU A 7 59.49 41.24 29.63
N THR A 8 59.30 40.10 30.32
CA THR A 8 58.18 39.77 31.26
C THR A 8 56.74 39.68 30.72
N GLN A 9 55.87 38.75 31.12
CA GLN A 9 55.81 37.86 32.29
C GLN A 9 54.71 36.78 32.07
N CYS A 10 54.88 35.62 32.72
CA CYS A 10 53.91 34.84 33.54
C CYS A 10 52.42 34.82 33.12
N SER A 11 51.67 33.73 33.13
CA SER A 11 51.75 32.39 33.73
C SER A 11 50.52 31.63 33.23
N GLY A 12 50.50 30.29 33.29
CA GLY A 12 49.23 29.57 33.38
C GLY A 12 49.21 28.15 32.84
N ASN A 13 49.41 27.22 33.78
CA ASN A 13 48.81 25.89 33.87
C ASN A 13 49.22 24.76 32.92
N SER A 14 50.04 23.89 33.53
CA SER A 14 50.14 22.43 33.44
C SER A 14 48.82 21.69 33.16
N GLU A 15 48.86 20.62 32.36
CA GLU A 15 48.85 19.21 32.82
C GLU A 15 48.91 18.20 31.64
N PRO A 16 49.30 16.93 31.89
CA PRO A 16 50.02 16.10 30.95
C PRO A 16 49.12 15.23 30.06
N GLY A 17 49.53 15.04 28.81
CA GLY A 17 48.89 14.10 27.88
C GLY A 17 49.39 12.68 28.10
N ASP A 18 48.55 11.85 28.71
CA ASP A 18 48.69 10.39 28.71
C ASP A 18 48.42 9.84 27.30
N SER A 19 49.34 9.02 26.83
CA SER A 19 49.31 8.37 25.53
C SER A 19 48.42 7.12 25.60
N ALA A 20 47.19 7.21 25.08
CA ALA A 20 46.31 6.07 24.89
C ALA A 20 46.38 5.60 23.43
N ALA A 21 46.79 4.34 23.24
CA ALA A 21 46.83 3.66 21.95
C ALA A 21 45.43 3.57 21.34
N SER A 22 45.30 4.03 20.09
CA SER A 22 44.06 3.98 19.31
C SER A 22 43.89 2.59 18.68
N SER A 23 42.93 1.81 19.18
CA SER A 23 42.38 0.65 18.49
C SER A 23 41.29 1.11 17.52
N ALA A 24 41.50 0.86 16.22
CA ALA A 24 40.51 1.14 15.18
C ALA A 24 39.26 0.25 15.39
N PRO A 25 38.03 0.77 15.18
CA PRO A 25 36.84 -0.06 15.28
C PRO A 25 36.77 -1.00 14.08
N ALA A 26 36.51 -2.29 14.34
CA ALA A 26 36.18 -3.26 13.32
C ALA A 26 34.89 -2.83 12.62
N ALA A 27 34.92 -2.76 11.29
CA ALA A 27 33.75 -2.48 10.47
C ALA A 27 32.69 -3.56 10.73
N ALA A 28 31.50 -3.15 11.19
CA ALA A 28 30.36 -4.04 11.29
C ALA A 28 29.94 -4.46 9.87
N GLU A 29 30.05 -5.76 9.57
CA GLU A 29 29.47 -6.34 8.37
C GLU A 29 27.96 -6.12 8.39
N THR A 30 27.48 -5.29 7.47
CA THR A 30 26.04 -5.13 7.23
C THR A 30 25.54 -6.41 6.60
N VAL A 31 24.88 -7.25 7.40
CA VAL A 31 24.08 -8.36 6.87
C VAL A 31 22.92 -7.74 6.09
N VAL A 32 23.09 -7.60 4.78
CA VAL A 32 22.01 -7.22 3.88
C VAL A 32 21.08 -8.41 3.80
N THR A 33 20.04 -8.42 4.63
CA THR A 33 18.96 -9.41 4.54
C THR A 33 18.25 -9.18 3.21
N SER A 34 18.60 -9.95 2.18
CA SER A 34 17.95 -9.84 0.88
C SER A 34 16.52 -10.33 1.00
N THR A 35 15.55 -9.43 0.86
CA THR A 35 14.14 -9.82 0.75
C THR A 35 13.99 -10.76 -0.46
N PRO A 36 13.39 -11.97 -0.30
CA PRO A 36 13.21 -12.89 -1.43
C PRO A 36 12.39 -12.22 -2.55
N PRO A 37 12.49 -12.67 -3.82
CA PRO A 37 11.72 -12.07 -4.90
C PRO A 37 10.20 -12.25 -4.68
N PRO A 38 9.36 -11.29 -5.14
CA PRO A 38 7.91 -11.45 -5.15
C PRO A 38 7.51 -12.72 -5.91
N ARG A 39 6.49 -13.43 -5.41
CA ARG A 39 6.03 -14.70 -5.97
C ARG A 39 4.56 -14.66 -6.38
N VAL A 40 4.24 -15.42 -7.42
CA VAL A 40 2.87 -15.76 -7.81
C VAL A 40 2.64 -17.24 -7.49
N SER A 41 1.53 -17.56 -6.81
CA SER A 41 1.16 -18.93 -6.49
C SER A 41 -0.33 -19.20 -6.73
N THR A 42 -0.68 -20.47 -6.91
CA THR A 42 -2.06 -20.93 -6.82
C THR A 42 -2.60 -20.75 -5.40
N VAL A 43 -3.93 -20.79 -5.27
CA VAL A 43 -4.64 -20.78 -3.98
C VAL A 43 -5.64 -21.93 -3.91
N THR A 44 -5.93 -22.36 -2.69
CA THR A 44 -6.96 -23.34 -2.38
C THR A 44 -8.17 -22.66 -1.73
N ALA A 45 -9.33 -23.34 -1.72
CA ALA A 45 -10.50 -22.84 -1.02
C ALA A 45 -10.23 -22.59 0.48
N ALA A 46 -9.41 -23.43 1.12
CA ALA A 46 -9.04 -23.27 2.52
C ALA A 46 -8.23 -21.99 2.78
N GLU A 47 -7.30 -21.65 1.89
CA GLU A 47 -6.50 -20.42 1.99
C GLU A 47 -7.31 -19.15 1.70
N LEU A 48 -8.38 -19.27 0.90
CA LEU A 48 -9.32 -18.18 0.65
C LEU A 48 -10.29 -17.97 1.82
N GLY A 49 -10.48 -18.95 2.70
CA GLY A 49 -11.33 -18.83 3.88
C GLY A 49 -12.72 -18.28 3.55
N ASP A 50 -13.21 -17.37 4.39
CA ASP A 50 -14.57 -16.80 4.27
C ASP A 50 -14.75 -15.89 3.03
N SER A 51 -13.66 -15.47 2.38
CA SER A 51 -13.73 -14.65 1.15
C SER A 51 -14.22 -15.46 -0.07
N TRP A 52 -14.33 -16.79 0.04
CA TRP A 52 -14.79 -17.68 -1.03
C TRP A 52 -15.73 -18.78 -0.51
N ARG A 53 -16.72 -19.17 -1.32
CA ARG A 53 -17.62 -20.30 -1.05
C ARG A 53 -18.15 -20.91 -2.34
N PRO A 54 -18.69 -22.16 -2.31
CA PRO A 54 -19.44 -22.69 -3.44
C PRO A 54 -20.56 -21.73 -3.86
N GLY A 55 -20.65 -21.44 -5.17
CA GLY A 55 -21.57 -20.46 -5.74
C GLY A 55 -20.94 -19.11 -6.08
N CYS A 56 -19.70 -18.86 -5.67
CA CYS A 56 -18.90 -17.76 -6.21
C CYS A 56 -18.70 -17.91 -7.73
N PRO A 57 -18.61 -16.80 -8.47
CA PRO A 57 -18.57 -16.86 -9.93
C PRO A 57 -17.24 -17.39 -10.51
N VAL A 58 -16.19 -17.46 -9.69
CA VAL A 58 -14.89 -18.03 -10.05
C VAL A 58 -14.39 -19.02 -9.00
N GLY A 59 -13.73 -20.09 -9.46
CA GLY A 59 -13.11 -21.09 -8.59
C GLY A 59 -11.70 -20.70 -8.11
N PRO A 60 -11.17 -21.33 -7.04
CA PRO A 60 -9.80 -21.08 -6.57
C PRO A 60 -8.72 -21.34 -7.64
N ASP A 61 -8.99 -22.27 -8.58
CA ASP A 61 -8.11 -22.57 -9.71
C ASP A 61 -7.95 -21.41 -10.71
N GLN A 62 -8.91 -20.47 -10.72
CA GLN A 62 -8.88 -19.25 -11.49
C GLN A 62 -8.20 -18.07 -10.77
N LEU A 63 -7.92 -18.21 -9.48
CA LEU A 63 -7.34 -17.15 -8.65
C LEU A 63 -5.84 -17.39 -8.40
N ARG A 64 -5.09 -16.32 -8.17
CA ARG A 64 -3.68 -16.35 -7.82
C ARG A 64 -3.41 -15.43 -6.65
N ARG A 65 -2.55 -15.87 -5.74
CA ARG A 65 -1.86 -15.01 -4.79
C ARG A 65 -0.71 -14.35 -5.52
N VAL A 66 -0.65 -13.03 -5.48
CA VAL A 66 0.42 -12.21 -6.04
C VAL A 66 1.06 -11.44 -4.90
N GLU A 67 2.28 -11.81 -4.52
CA GLU A 67 3.05 -11.04 -3.54
C GLU A 67 3.51 -9.72 -4.15
N ILE A 68 3.40 -8.66 -3.37
CA ILE A 68 3.65 -7.29 -3.82
C ILE A 68 4.49 -6.57 -2.77
N ASP A 69 5.59 -5.98 -3.23
CA ASP A 69 6.34 -5.01 -2.44
C ASP A 69 5.71 -3.62 -2.62
N TYR A 70 5.44 -2.92 -1.52
CA TYR A 70 4.85 -1.59 -1.52
C TYR A 70 5.58 -0.65 -0.56
N ILE A 71 5.33 0.66 -0.66
CA ILE A 71 5.87 1.66 0.25
C ILE A 71 4.77 2.06 1.23
N ASP A 72 5.04 1.96 2.52
CA ASP A 72 4.10 2.38 3.56
C ASP A 72 4.11 3.91 3.79
N PRO A 73 3.18 4.47 4.59
CA PRO A 73 3.16 5.90 4.88
C PRO A 73 4.41 6.45 5.58
N LYS A 74 5.27 5.59 6.12
CA LYS A 74 6.56 5.95 6.71
C LYS A 74 7.71 5.90 5.69
N GLY A 75 7.42 5.57 4.43
CA GLY A 75 8.41 5.44 3.36
C GLY A 75 9.18 4.12 3.39
N GLN A 76 8.72 3.12 4.15
CA GLN A 76 9.42 1.84 4.30
C GLN A 76 8.88 0.83 3.29
N SER A 77 9.77 -0.01 2.77
CA SER A 77 9.36 -1.13 1.92
C SER A 77 8.69 -2.20 2.77
N GLN A 78 7.44 -2.49 2.49
CA GLN A 78 6.66 -3.57 3.08
C GLN A 78 6.35 -4.63 2.02
N ARG A 79 5.85 -5.78 2.47
CA ARG A 79 5.35 -6.84 1.60
C ARG A 79 3.98 -7.29 2.04
N GLY A 80 3.06 -7.31 1.08
CA GLY A 80 1.72 -7.87 1.21
C GLY A 80 1.43 -8.80 0.05
N TYR A 81 0.17 -9.17 -0.12
CA TYR A 81 -0.27 -9.88 -1.31
C TYR A 81 -1.73 -9.61 -1.63
N LEU A 82 -2.06 -9.68 -2.91
CA LEU A 82 -3.42 -9.64 -3.42
C LEU A 82 -3.82 -11.00 -3.96
N ILE A 83 -5.10 -11.32 -3.82
CA ILE A 83 -5.73 -12.43 -4.54
C ILE A 83 -6.45 -11.84 -5.75
N VAL A 84 -6.07 -12.27 -6.96
CA VAL A 84 -6.60 -11.74 -8.23
C VAL A 84 -6.88 -12.86 -9.21
N HIS A 85 -7.68 -12.59 -10.24
CA HIS A 85 -7.87 -13.52 -11.35
C HIS A 85 -6.54 -13.77 -12.07
N ARG A 86 -6.27 -15.02 -12.44
CA ARG A 86 -5.01 -15.43 -13.08
C ARG A 86 -4.65 -14.62 -14.33
N ASP A 87 -5.66 -14.16 -15.07
CA ASP A 87 -5.48 -13.42 -16.33
C ASP A 87 -5.00 -11.97 -16.12
N ILE A 88 -5.09 -11.43 -14.90
CA ILE A 88 -4.72 -10.03 -14.61
C ILE A 88 -3.44 -9.91 -13.77
N VAL A 89 -2.80 -11.05 -13.46
CA VAL A 89 -1.60 -11.12 -12.60
C VAL A 89 -0.48 -10.20 -13.10
N ASP A 90 -0.19 -10.22 -14.40
CA ASP A 90 0.90 -9.41 -14.96
C ASP A 90 0.57 -7.92 -14.92
N GLN A 91 -0.70 -7.55 -15.16
CA GLN A 91 -1.13 -6.16 -15.08
C GLN A 91 -1.04 -5.64 -13.64
N VAL A 92 -1.49 -6.43 -12.67
CA VAL A 92 -1.43 -6.07 -11.24
C VAL A 92 0.02 -5.88 -10.81
N GLN A 93 0.94 -6.79 -11.17
CA GLN A 93 2.36 -6.60 -10.88
C GLN A 93 2.93 -5.31 -11.47
N GLN A 94 2.56 -4.96 -12.71
CA GLN A 94 3.00 -3.72 -13.35
C GLN A 94 2.43 -2.47 -12.67
N ILE A 95 1.14 -2.51 -12.30
CA ILE A 95 0.46 -1.41 -11.60
C ILE A 95 1.16 -1.13 -10.27
N PHE A 96 1.32 -2.16 -9.44
CA PHE A 96 1.94 -1.99 -8.12
C PHE A 96 3.44 -1.72 -8.20
N GLY A 97 4.14 -2.25 -9.21
CA GLY A 97 5.50 -1.84 -9.54
C GLY A 97 5.58 -0.33 -9.79
N ARG A 98 4.64 0.21 -10.58
CA ARG A 98 4.58 1.64 -10.88
C ARG A 98 4.23 2.49 -9.64
N LEU A 99 3.30 2.02 -8.80
CA LEU A 99 2.97 2.68 -7.53
C LEU A 99 4.19 2.73 -6.60
N ARG A 100 4.95 1.63 -6.51
CA ARG A 100 6.19 1.56 -5.74
C ARG A 100 7.28 2.49 -6.28
N GLU A 101 7.49 2.54 -7.59
CA GLU A 101 8.45 3.44 -8.23
C GLU A 101 8.21 4.92 -7.90
N MET A 102 6.95 5.33 -7.80
CA MET A 102 6.58 6.69 -7.41
C MET A 102 6.46 6.89 -5.89
N ALA A 103 6.83 5.88 -5.10
CA ALA A 103 6.67 5.85 -3.65
C ALA A 103 5.24 6.21 -3.19
N PHE A 104 4.22 5.78 -3.94
CA PHE A 104 2.82 5.99 -3.56
C PHE A 104 2.52 5.21 -2.26
N PRO A 105 2.12 5.90 -1.18
CA PRO A 105 1.90 5.23 0.10
C PRO A 105 0.69 4.30 0.08
N ILE A 106 0.89 3.06 0.53
CA ILE A 106 -0.18 2.10 0.82
C ILE A 106 -0.09 1.74 2.29
N THR A 107 -1.16 1.93 3.04
CA THR A 107 -1.15 1.71 4.49
C THR A 107 -0.98 0.24 4.83
N LYS A 108 -1.74 -0.62 4.15
CA LYS A 108 -1.81 -2.06 4.42
C LYS A 108 -2.23 -2.80 3.16
N MET A 109 -1.78 -4.05 3.01
CA MET A 109 -2.19 -4.94 1.92
C MET A 109 -2.32 -6.38 2.40
N GLU A 110 -3.51 -6.72 2.87
CA GLU A 110 -3.92 -8.03 3.37
C GLU A 110 -5.15 -8.50 2.58
N PRO A 111 -5.30 -9.81 2.29
CA PRO A 111 -6.47 -10.27 1.57
C PRO A 111 -7.71 -10.27 2.51
N ALA A 112 -8.91 -10.18 1.94
CA ALA A 112 -10.15 -9.97 2.70
C ALA A 112 -10.38 -11.02 3.81
N GLN A 113 -9.96 -12.27 3.62
CA GLN A 113 -10.11 -13.34 4.61
C GLN A 113 -9.27 -13.16 5.88
N HIS A 114 -8.42 -12.13 5.96
CA HIS A 114 -7.77 -11.75 7.21
C HIS A 114 -8.76 -11.16 8.23
N TYR A 115 -9.90 -10.68 7.76
CA TYR A 115 -10.96 -10.09 8.57
C TYR A 115 -12.04 -11.14 8.87
N PRO A 116 -12.65 -11.15 10.08
CA PRO A 116 -13.69 -12.10 10.43
C PRO A 116 -14.82 -12.12 9.40
N GLY A 117 -15.16 -13.29 8.84
CA GLY A 117 -16.21 -13.38 7.83
C GLY A 117 -15.89 -12.71 6.49
N ALA A 118 -14.62 -12.36 6.24
CA ALA A 118 -14.21 -11.48 5.14
C ALA A 118 -15.01 -10.17 5.07
N ASP A 119 -15.27 -9.60 6.26
CA ASP A 119 -16.03 -8.36 6.42
C ASP A 119 -15.33 -7.18 5.71
N ASP A 120 -16.05 -6.63 4.74
CA ASP A 120 -15.56 -5.57 3.86
C ASP A 120 -15.39 -4.26 4.61
N GLU A 121 -16.31 -3.94 5.53
CA GLU A 121 -16.28 -2.71 6.30
C GLU A 121 -15.07 -2.70 7.25
N LEU A 122 -14.82 -3.81 7.97
CA LEU A 122 -13.64 -3.92 8.83
C LEU A 122 -12.33 -3.81 8.03
N SER A 123 -12.30 -4.34 6.80
CA SER A 123 -11.16 -4.18 5.90
C SER A 123 -10.98 -2.71 5.49
N MET A 124 -12.05 -2.05 5.09
CA MET A 124 -12.02 -0.65 4.68
C MET A 124 -11.65 0.29 5.83
N GLU A 125 -12.23 0.11 7.02
CA GLU A 125 -11.93 0.89 8.24
C GLU A 125 -10.44 0.82 8.64
N ALA A 126 -9.80 -0.31 8.34
CA ALA A 126 -8.38 -0.56 8.57
C ALA A 126 -7.46 -0.04 7.46
N ASP A 127 -7.99 0.72 6.49
CA ASP A 127 -7.29 1.28 5.34
C ASP A 127 -6.55 0.21 4.50
N ASN A 128 -7.17 -0.97 4.38
CA ASN A 128 -6.57 -2.13 3.74
C ASN A 128 -6.77 -2.13 2.22
N THR A 129 -5.66 -2.10 1.48
CA THR A 129 -5.68 -2.35 0.03
C THR A 129 -5.92 -3.83 -0.24
N SER A 130 -7.02 -4.17 -0.93
CA SER A 130 -7.43 -5.55 -1.17
C SER A 130 -8.03 -5.74 -2.58
N ALA A 131 -8.26 -6.98 -2.99
CA ALA A 131 -8.71 -7.30 -4.36
C ALA A 131 -9.86 -8.32 -4.39
N PHE A 132 -9.60 -9.61 -4.20
CA PHE A 132 -10.69 -10.59 -4.22
C PHE A 132 -11.49 -10.62 -2.91
N ASN A 133 -12.82 -10.50 -3.02
CA ASN A 133 -13.80 -10.81 -1.98
C ASN A 133 -15.11 -11.25 -2.64
N CYS A 134 -15.56 -12.49 -2.43
CA CYS A 134 -16.74 -13.02 -3.09
C CYS A 134 -18.05 -12.51 -2.46
N ARG A 135 -18.46 -11.32 -2.88
CA ARG A 135 -19.70 -10.66 -2.46
C ARG A 135 -20.52 -10.11 -3.62
N GLY A 136 -21.83 -10.03 -3.41
CA GLY A 136 -22.73 -9.30 -4.30
C GLY A 136 -22.59 -7.79 -4.13
N ILE A 137 -23.11 -7.04 -5.09
CA ILE A 137 -23.29 -5.59 -4.92
C ILE A 137 -24.53 -5.38 -4.03
N PRO A 138 -24.44 -4.63 -2.90
CA PRO A 138 -25.59 -4.36 -2.04
C PRO A 138 -26.81 -3.85 -2.82
N GLY A 139 -27.98 -4.41 -2.54
CA GLY A 139 -29.23 -4.04 -3.24
C GLY A 139 -29.36 -4.55 -4.69
N SER A 140 -28.40 -5.36 -5.18
CA SER A 140 -28.40 -5.92 -6.53
C SER A 140 -28.38 -7.46 -6.51
N ARG A 141 -28.74 -8.07 -7.65
CA ARG A 141 -28.52 -9.50 -7.92
C ARG A 141 -27.18 -9.78 -8.61
N SER A 142 -26.39 -8.73 -8.83
CA SER A 142 -25.12 -8.81 -9.56
C SER A 142 -23.96 -9.03 -8.59
N TRP A 143 -22.96 -9.75 -9.05
CA TRP A 143 -21.68 -9.89 -8.35
C TRP A 143 -20.86 -8.61 -8.45
N SER A 144 -20.12 -8.30 -7.39
CA SER A 144 -19.07 -7.28 -7.44
C SER A 144 -17.90 -7.76 -8.32
N GLN A 145 -17.15 -6.84 -8.93
CA GLN A 145 -15.91 -7.18 -9.65
C GLN A 145 -14.85 -7.81 -8.72
N HIS A 146 -14.91 -7.52 -7.41
CA HIS A 146 -14.13 -8.20 -6.39
C HIS A 146 -14.40 -9.71 -6.36
N ALA A 147 -15.64 -10.15 -6.63
CA ALA A 147 -15.99 -11.57 -6.66
C ALA A 147 -15.41 -12.32 -7.87
N TYR A 148 -14.95 -11.61 -8.90
CA TYR A 148 -14.23 -12.19 -10.04
C TYR A 148 -12.71 -12.06 -9.90
N GLY A 149 -12.23 -11.40 -8.85
CA GLY A 149 -10.80 -11.07 -8.68
C GLY A 149 -10.31 -10.08 -9.74
N ARG A 150 -11.18 -9.16 -10.20
CA ARG A 150 -10.90 -8.17 -11.26
C ARG A 150 -11.07 -6.72 -10.80
N ALA A 151 -11.11 -6.52 -9.49
CA ALA A 151 -11.11 -5.21 -8.84
C ALA A 151 -9.99 -5.12 -7.80
N VAL A 152 -9.60 -3.88 -7.48
CA VAL A 152 -8.65 -3.54 -6.42
C VAL A 152 -9.15 -2.26 -5.76
N ASP A 153 -9.25 -2.28 -4.43
CA ASP A 153 -9.47 -1.10 -3.61
C ASP A 153 -8.14 -0.60 -3.03
N ILE A 154 -7.89 0.71 -3.10
CA ILE A 154 -6.64 1.35 -2.66
C ILE A 154 -6.92 2.30 -1.50
N ASN A 155 -6.33 1.99 -0.34
CA ASN A 155 -6.46 2.76 0.91
C ASN A 155 -7.91 3.26 1.15
N PRO A 156 -8.87 2.35 1.39
CA PRO A 156 -10.29 2.66 1.53
C PRO A 156 -10.64 3.79 2.50
N LEU A 157 -9.95 3.89 3.63
CA LEU A 157 -10.24 4.88 4.67
C LEU A 157 -10.06 6.31 4.13
N ILE A 158 -8.98 6.53 3.38
CA ILE A 158 -8.63 7.85 2.85
C ILE A 158 -9.20 8.10 1.45
N ASN A 159 -9.79 7.07 0.83
CA ASN A 159 -10.45 7.10 -0.47
C ASN A 159 -11.86 6.50 -0.39
N PRO A 160 -12.78 7.08 0.41
CA PRO A 160 -14.07 6.45 0.69
C PRO A 160 -14.97 6.29 -0.54
N MET A 161 -15.91 5.36 -0.46
CA MET A 161 -17.08 5.34 -1.32
C MET A 161 -18.13 6.32 -0.80
N VAL A 162 -18.73 7.13 -1.68
CA VAL A 162 -19.74 8.14 -1.33
C VAL A 162 -20.97 7.98 -2.23
N ASN A 163 -22.11 7.69 -1.63
CA ASN A 163 -23.39 7.54 -2.31
C ASN A 163 -24.03 8.87 -2.69
N LEU A 164 -24.97 8.82 -3.64
CA LEU A 164 -25.89 9.92 -3.89
C LEU A 164 -26.81 10.08 -2.65
N GLY A 165 -26.61 11.16 -1.89
CA GLY A 165 -27.29 11.39 -0.61
C GLY A 165 -26.32 11.59 0.56
N GLY A 166 -25.02 11.36 0.35
CA GLY A 166 -23.97 11.70 1.29
C GLY A 166 -23.66 10.63 2.34
N SER A 167 -24.31 9.46 2.31
CA SER A 167 -23.80 8.30 3.04
C SER A 167 -22.49 7.83 2.41
N TYR A 168 -21.58 7.34 3.24
CA TYR A 168 -20.23 6.96 2.85
C TYR A 168 -19.76 5.72 3.59
N GLU A 169 -18.79 5.05 3.00
CA GLU A 169 -18.11 3.88 3.54
C GLU A 169 -16.59 4.06 3.32
N PRO A 170 -15.72 3.68 4.28
CA PRO A 170 -16.06 3.14 5.59
C PRO A 170 -16.57 4.21 6.58
N SER A 171 -17.17 3.77 7.68
CA SER A 171 -17.86 4.58 8.69
C SER A 171 -16.94 5.62 9.37
N ASN A 172 -15.64 5.35 9.40
CA ASN A 172 -14.61 6.21 9.98
C ASN A 172 -13.95 7.16 8.96
N ALA A 173 -14.46 7.27 7.73
CA ALA A 173 -13.87 8.07 6.66
C ALA A 173 -14.33 9.55 6.60
N GLU A 174 -15.11 10.03 7.57
CA GLU A 174 -15.65 11.40 7.58
C GLU A 174 -14.62 12.49 7.23
N PRO A 175 -13.40 12.49 7.79
CA PRO A 175 -12.40 13.53 7.48
C PRO A 175 -11.96 13.55 6.01
N TYR A 176 -12.09 12.43 5.31
CA TYR A 176 -11.60 12.23 3.94
C TYR A 176 -12.67 12.47 2.87
N LEU A 177 -13.88 12.84 3.29
CA LEU A 177 -14.92 13.38 2.41
C LEU A 177 -14.53 14.75 1.83
N ASP A 178 -13.70 15.51 2.55
CA ASP A 178 -13.08 16.71 2.01
C ASP A 178 -12.01 16.34 0.97
N ARG A 179 -12.41 16.30 -0.31
CA ARG A 179 -11.51 15.99 -1.43
C ARG A 179 -10.57 17.14 -1.81
N THR A 180 -10.58 18.26 -1.09
CA THR A 180 -9.52 19.29 -1.24
C THR A 180 -8.22 18.86 -0.56
N ARG A 181 -8.29 17.90 0.37
CA ARG A 181 -7.14 17.30 1.03
C ARG A 181 -6.17 16.64 0.04
N LYS A 182 -4.91 16.57 0.46
CA LYS A 182 -3.79 15.99 -0.31
C LYS A 182 -2.98 15.05 0.56
N ASP A 183 -3.67 14.28 1.40
CA ASP A 183 -3.01 13.31 2.27
C ASP A 183 -2.22 12.28 1.44
N PRO A 184 -1.07 11.81 1.92
CA PRO A 184 -0.32 10.77 1.23
C PRO A 184 -1.18 9.50 1.05
N GLY A 185 -1.22 8.96 -0.17
CA GLY A 185 -2.05 7.79 -0.52
C GLY A 185 -3.48 8.12 -0.95
N MET A 186 -3.89 9.39 -0.91
CA MET A 186 -5.20 9.84 -1.41
C MET A 186 -5.19 9.95 -2.93
N LEU A 187 -6.25 9.46 -3.58
CA LEU A 187 -6.43 9.45 -5.02
C LEU A 187 -7.27 10.63 -5.50
N HIS A 188 -6.75 11.36 -6.49
CA HIS A 188 -7.45 12.41 -7.22
C HIS A 188 -7.47 12.13 -8.72
N ALA A 189 -8.48 12.70 -9.39
CA ALA A 189 -8.60 12.60 -10.84
C ALA A 189 -7.33 13.13 -11.52
N GLY A 190 -6.75 12.30 -12.40
CA GLY A 190 -5.51 12.65 -13.08
C GLY A 190 -4.24 12.49 -12.24
N ASP A 191 -4.28 11.86 -11.07
CA ASP A 191 -3.06 11.51 -10.36
C ASP A 191 -2.27 10.43 -11.12
N PRO A 192 -0.92 10.43 -11.02
CA PRO A 192 -0.10 9.34 -11.56
C PRO A 192 -0.50 7.96 -11.03
N ALA A 193 -0.97 7.88 -9.79
CA ALA A 193 -1.46 6.64 -9.19
C ALA A 193 -2.73 6.13 -9.87
N VAL A 194 -3.72 7.00 -10.12
CA VAL A 194 -4.93 6.66 -10.87
C VAL A 194 -4.55 6.21 -12.29
N ARG A 195 -3.65 6.93 -12.97
CA ARG A 195 -3.17 6.56 -14.31
C ARG A 195 -2.44 5.22 -14.37
N ALA A 196 -1.79 4.80 -13.28
CA ALA A 196 -1.16 3.48 -13.24
C ALA A 196 -2.17 2.37 -13.58
N PHE A 197 -3.42 2.53 -13.16
CA PHE A 197 -4.53 1.66 -13.50
C PHE A 197 -5.16 2.02 -14.85
N THR A 198 -5.60 3.27 -15.04
CA THR A 198 -6.46 3.64 -16.18
C THR A 198 -5.77 3.53 -17.53
N ASP A 199 -4.45 3.75 -17.58
CA ASP A 199 -3.66 3.59 -18.81
C ASP A 199 -3.58 2.11 -19.26
N ARG A 200 -4.02 1.18 -18.41
CA ARG A 200 -4.10 -0.27 -18.67
C ARG A 200 -5.53 -0.76 -18.88
N GLY A 201 -6.48 0.16 -19.09
CA GLY A 201 -7.88 -0.18 -19.39
C GLY A 201 -8.77 -0.43 -18.16
N TRP A 202 -8.27 -0.16 -16.96
CA TRP A 202 -9.09 -0.14 -15.75
C TRP A 202 -9.96 1.13 -15.74
N THR A 203 -11.15 1.02 -15.18
CA THR A 203 -11.98 2.17 -14.80
C THR A 203 -11.76 2.49 -13.33
N TRP A 204 -11.86 3.78 -12.99
CA TRP A 204 -11.75 4.24 -11.61
C TRP A 204 -13.11 4.71 -11.10
N GLY A 205 -13.50 4.26 -9.91
CA GLY A 205 -14.78 4.57 -9.30
C GLY A 205 -14.95 6.04 -8.92
N GLY A 206 -13.84 6.78 -8.76
CA GLY A 206 -13.84 8.23 -8.58
C GLY A 206 -14.41 9.00 -9.78
N ASP A 207 -14.44 8.40 -10.97
CA ASP A 207 -15.00 9.01 -12.19
C ASP A 207 -16.49 8.69 -12.40
N TRP A 208 -17.06 7.74 -11.64
CA TRP A 208 -18.48 7.36 -11.78
C TRP A 208 -19.44 8.48 -11.40
N ARG A 209 -20.70 8.41 -11.86
CA ARG A 209 -21.71 9.42 -11.46
C ARG A 209 -22.17 9.21 -10.01
N SER A 210 -22.46 7.97 -9.66
CA SER A 210 -22.81 7.53 -8.31
C SER A 210 -22.83 5.99 -8.24
N PRO A 211 -22.38 5.38 -7.12
CA PRO A 211 -21.60 6.04 -6.07
C PRO A 211 -20.28 6.59 -6.64
N LYS A 212 -19.71 7.59 -5.96
CA LYS A 212 -18.33 8.01 -6.19
C LYS A 212 -17.46 7.10 -5.34
N ASP A 213 -16.78 6.15 -5.95
CA ASP A 213 -16.05 5.11 -5.24
C ASP A 213 -14.54 5.34 -5.39
N TYR A 214 -13.96 6.20 -4.54
CA TYR A 214 -12.60 6.71 -4.76
C TYR A 214 -11.51 5.64 -4.59
N GLN A 215 -11.77 4.62 -3.79
CA GLN A 215 -10.88 3.47 -3.57
C GLN A 215 -10.83 2.53 -4.77
N HIS A 216 -11.93 2.44 -5.52
CA HIS A 216 -12.21 1.29 -6.37
C HIS A 216 -11.65 1.44 -7.78
N PHE A 217 -10.95 0.41 -8.23
CA PHE A 217 -10.58 0.21 -9.62
C PHE A 217 -11.08 -1.14 -10.11
N GLU A 218 -11.66 -1.17 -11.31
CA GLU A 218 -12.08 -2.43 -11.94
C GLU A 218 -11.80 -2.48 -13.43
N LEU A 219 -11.61 -3.69 -13.96
CA LEU A 219 -11.68 -3.94 -15.38
C LEU A 219 -13.15 -4.11 -15.83
N PRO A 220 -13.63 -3.34 -16.82
CA PRO A 220 -14.99 -3.46 -17.30
C PRO A 220 -15.27 -4.82 -17.96
N GLY A 221 -16.43 -5.39 -17.63
CA GLY A 221 -16.99 -6.60 -18.26
C GLY A 221 -16.61 -7.93 -17.61
N HIS A 222 -17.62 -8.82 -17.50
CA HIS A 222 -17.51 -10.27 -17.33
C HIS A 222 -18.78 -10.95 -17.87
#